data_AF-A0A853BQ78-F1
#
_entry.id   AF-A0A853BQ78-F1
#
_cell.length_a   1.000
_cell.length_b   1.000
_cell.length_c   1.000
_cell.angle_alpha   90.00
_cell.angle_beta   90.00
_cell.angle_gamma   90.00
#
_symmetry.space_group_name_H-M   'P 1'
#
loop_
_entity.id
_entity.type
_entity.pdbx_description
1 polymer ?
#
loop_
_entity_poly.entity_id
_entity_poly.type
_entity_poly.pdbx_seq_one_letter_code
_entity_poly.pdbx_strand_id
1 'polypeptide(L)'
;MLPLLSSLTHAALDVAAPLALAATEDAPDTSGLADFLRGFFGPLFLVIVSVVAIFFLFTREITRFAQFIILAIFIGIVFYVPGIIEVTAVAIARAMGVSTE
;
A
#
# COMPACT_ATOMS: atom_id res chain seq x y z
N MET A 1 10.71 -26.99 35.09
CA MET A 1 11.77 -26.39 34.24
C MET A 1 12.21 -27.30 33.10
N LEU A 2 12.20 -28.64 33.27
CA LEU A 2 12.43 -29.61 32.19
C LEU A 2 11.55 -29.50 30.91
N PRO A 3 10.24 -29.16 30.97
CA PRO A 3 9.41 -29.17 29.75
C PRO A 3 9.76 -28.06 28.76
N LEU A 4 10.30 -26.93 29.24
CA LEU A 4 10.73 -25.82 28.40
C LEU A 4 12.02 -26.13 27.62
N LEU A 5 12.89 -26.96 28.21
CA LEU A 5 14.13 -27.40 27.55
C LEU A 5 13.79 -28.37 26.39
N SER A 6 12.82 -29.27 26.62
CA SER A 6 12.31 -30.19 25.59
C SER A 6 11.66 -29.45 24.41
N SER A 7 10.81 -28.45 24.67
CA SER A 7 10.15 -27.68 23.60
C SER A 7 11.14 -26.83 22.80
N LEU A 8 12.17 -26.27 23.44
CA LEU A 8 13.23 -25.54 22.74
C LEU A 8 14.06 -26.47 21.85
N THR A 9 14.29 -27.71 22.30
CA THR A 9 15.06 -28.71 21.55
C THR A 9 14.29 -29.19 20.33
N HIS A 10 12.97 -29.42 20.44
CA HIS A 10 12.12 -29.74 19.30
C HIS A 10 12.02 -28.58 18.31
N ALA A 11 11.81 -27.34 18.80
CA ALA A 11 11.79 -26.16 17.94
C ALA A 11 13.12 -25.93 17.21
N ALA A 12 14.25 -26.19 17.87
CA ALA A 12 15.57 -26.12 17.25
C ALA A 12 15.77 -27.22 16.21
N LEU A 13 15.32 -28.45 16.48
CA LEU A 13 15.37 -29.57 15.53
C LEU A 13 14.46 -29.37 14.33
N ASP A 14 13.25 -28.82 14.51
CA ASP A 14 12.30 -28.53 13.42
C ASP A 14 12.81 -27.47 12.45
N VAL A 15 13.65 -26.53 12.92
CA VAL A 15 14.29 -25.53 12.05
C VAL A 15 15.61 -26.07 11.48
N ALA A 16 16.39 -26.81 12.28
CA ALA A 16 17.69 -27.33 11.86
C ALA A 16 17.57 -28.47 10.84
N ALA A 17 16.56 -29.34 10.95
CA ALA A 17 16.39 -30.48 10.05
C ALA A 17 16.13 -30.07 8.59
N PRO A 18 15.21 -29.13 8.26
CA PRO A 18 15.06 -28.62 6.90
C PRO A 18 16.30 -27.89 6.38
N LEU A 19 17.00 -27.13 7.23
CA LEU A 19 18.24 -26.45 6.84
C LEU A 19 19.37 -27.44 6.54
N ALA A 20 19.49 -28.52 7.31
CA ALA A 20 20.44 -29.60 7.06
C ALA A 20 20.07 -30.41 5.80
N LEU A 21 18.77 -30.61 5.53
CA LEU A 21 18.28 -31.26 4.32
C LEU A 21 18.47 -30.37 3.07
N ALA A 22 18.37 -29.05 3.23
CA ALA A 22 18.66 -28.07 2.17
C ALA A 22 20.18 -27.90 1.92
N ALA A 23 21.01 -28.34 2.87
CA ALA A 23 22.47 -28.34 2.77
C ALA A 23 23.04 -29.67 2.24
N THR A 24 22.20 -30.60 1.78
CA THR A 24 22.68 -31.82 1.12
C THR A 24 23.33 -31.46 -0.21
N GLU A 25 24.57 -31.92 -0.42
CA GLU A 25 25.31 -31.71 -1.68
C GLU A 25 24.68 -32.44 -2.89
N ASP A 26 23.62 -33.23 -2.66
CA ASP A 26 22.88 -34.01 -3.66
C ASP A 26 21.62 -33.29 -4.16
N ALA A 27 21.56 -31.96 -4.01
CA ALA A 27 20.53 -31.14 -4.60
C ALA A 27 20.69 -31.11 -6.14
N PRO A 28 19.60 -31.14 -6.93
CA PRO A 28 19.68 -30.97 -8.37
C PRO A 28 20.45 -29.71 -8.73
N ASP A 29 21.37 -29.80 -9.71
CA ASP A 29 22.14 -28.67 -10.18
C ASP A 29 21.20 -27.61 -10.79
N THR A 30 20.89 -26.61 -9.97
CA THR A 30 20.05 -25.47 -10.31
C THR A 30 20.88 -24.22 -10.57
N SER A 31 22.21 -24.34 -10.68
CA SER A 31 23.12 -23.21 -10.89
C SER A 31 22.72 -22.37 -12.11
N GLY A 32 22.50 -23.01 -13.26
CA GLY A 32 22.07 -22.34 -14.49
C GLY A 32 20.69 -21.67 -14.38
N LEU A 33 19.76 -22.26 -13.61
CA LEU A 33 18.45 -21.65 -13.35
C LEU A 33 18.60 -20.44 -12.42
N ALA A 34 19.43 -20.54 -11.39
CA ALA A 34 19.70 -19.46 -10.45
C ALA A 34 20.38 -18.27 -11.15
N ASP A 35 21.31 -18.52 -12.07
CA ASP A 35 21.99 -17.48 -12.84
C ASP A 35 21.03 -16.80 -13.83
N PHE A 36 20.17 -17.57 -14.51
CA PHE A 36 19.11 -17.02 -15.34
C PHE A 36 18.13 -16.14 -14.53
N LEU A 37 17.66 -16.64 -13.38
CA LEU A 37 16.73 -15.91 -12.53
C LEU A 37 17.36 -14.64 -11.97
N ARG A 38 18.63 -14.67 -11.51
CA ARG A 38 19.32 -13.46 -11.03
C ARG A 38 19.55 -12.44 -12.14
N GLY A 39 19.98 -12.90 -13.32
CA GLY A 39 20.19 -12.04 -14.49
C GLY A 39 18.91 -11.37 -14.99
N PHE A 40 17.76 -12.04 -14.83
CA PHE A 40 16.46 -11.51 -15.24
C PHE A 40 15.78 -10.66 -14.17
N PHE A 41 15.66 -11.17 -12.94
CA PHE A 41 14.94 -10.49 -11.85
C PHE A 41 15.66 -9.27 -11.33
N GLY A 42 17.00 -9.24 -11.33
CA GLY A 42 17.78 -8.10 -10.84
C GLY A 42 17.43 -6.80 -11.58
N PRO A 43 17.64 -6.73 -12.91
CA PRO A 43 17.31 -5.56 -13.71
C PRO A 43 15.82 -5.23 -13.68
N LEU A 44 14.95 -6.24 -13.81
CA LEU A 44 13.50 -6.05 -13.83
C LEU A 44 12.99 -5.43 -12.51
N PHE A 45 13.49 -5.92 -11.38
CA PHE A 45 13.15 -5.40 -10.06
C PHE A 45 13.56 -3.93 -9.92
N LEU A 46 14.78 -3.57 -10.31
CA LEU A 46 15.25 -2.19 -10.21
C LEU A 46 14.43 -1.22 -11.07
N VAL A 47 14.03 -1.63 -12.28
CA VAL A 47 13.17 -0.81 -13.15
C VAL A 47 11.80 -0.58 -12.49
N ILE A 48 11.15 -1.65 -12.04
CA ILE A 48 9.82 -1.56 -11.44
C ILE A 48 9.87 -0.71 -10.16
N VAL A 49 10.83 -0.99 -9.27
CA VAL A 49 11.00 -0.24 -8.02
C VAL A 49 11.32 1.23 -8.29
N SER A 50 12.13 1.54 -9.32
CA SER A 50 12.41 2.92 -9.71
C SER A 50 11.14 3.65 -10.15
N VAL A 51 10.30 3.03 -10.98
CA VAL A 51 9.03 3.64 -11.40
C VAL A 51 8.12 3.85 -10.19
N VAL A 52 7.92 2.81 -9.38
CA VAL A 52 7.09 2.90 -8.17
C VAL A 52 7.62 3.95 -7.21
N ALA A 53 8.94 4.08 -7.03
CA ALA A 53 9.57 5.09 -6.19
C ALA A 53 9.29 6.51 -6.68
N ILE A 54 9.36 6.74 -8.00
CA ILE A 54 9.02 8.03 -8.61
C ILE A 54 7.54 8.36 -8.37
N PHE A 55 6.64 7.42 -8.65
CA PHE A 55 5.20 7.62 -8.39
C PHE A 55 4.94 7.88 -6.91
N PHE A 56 5.59 7.14 -6.01
CA PHE A 56 5.47 7.33 -4.57
C PHE A 56 5.92 8.73 -4.14
N LEU A 57 7.05 9.21 -4.67
CA LEU A 57 7.59 10.56 -4.43
C LEU A 57 6.70 11.68 -4.94
N PHE A 58 5.89 11.44 -5.97
CA PHE A 58 4.97 12.45 -6.49
C PHE A 58 3.57 12.32 -5.90
N THR A 59 3.14 11.13 -5.49
CA THR A 59 1.76 10.89 -5.02
C THR A 59 1.47 11.60 -3.70
N ARG A 60 2.43 11.69 -2.77
CA ARG A 60 2.23 12.39 -1.48
C ARG A 60 2.06 13.90 -1.65
N GLU A 61 2.75 14.49 -2.61
CA GLU A 61 2.80 15.92 -2.85
C GLU A 61 1.64 16.35 -3.77
N ILE A 62 1.38 15.56 -4.82
CA ILE A 62 0.28 15.83 -5.76
C ILE A 62 -1.09 15.69 -5.08
N THR A 63 -1.28 14.73 -4.17
CA THR A 63 -2.58 14.59 -3.48
C THR A 63 -2.90 15.81 -2.61
N ARG A 64 -1.92 16.38 -1.91
CA ARG A 64 -2.09 17.63 -1.15
C ARG A 64 -2.39 18.82 -2.07
N PHE A 65 -1.72 18.90 -3.21
CA PHE A 65 -1.96 19.94 -4.21
C PHE A 65 -3.35 19.81 -4.85
N ALA A 66 -3.75 18.59 -5.22
CA ALA A 66 -5.06 18.28 -5.75
C ALA A 66 -6.18 18.63 -4.75
N GLN A 67 -5.99 18.35 -3.46
CA GLN A 67 -6.92 18.77 -2.41
C GLN A 67 -7.12 20.29 -2.39
N PHE A 68 -6.04 21.06 -2.51
CA PHE A 68 -6.13 22.51 -2.55
C PHE A 68 -6.90 23.01 -3.77
N ILE A 69 -6.62 22.47 -4.96
CA ILE A 69 -7.34 22.80 -6.19
C ILE A 69 -8.82 22.43 -6.08
N ILE A 70 -9.12 21.20 -5.64
CA ILE A 70 -10.49 20.71 -5.49
C ILE A 70 -11.26 21.60 -4.52
N LEU A 71 -10.66 21.98 -3.38
CA LEU A 71 -11.28 22.88 -2.42
C LEU A 71 -11.54 24.27 -3.02
N ALA A 72 -10.56 24.84 -3.72
CA ALA A 72 -10.71 26.15 -4.36
C ALA A 72 -11.84 26.15 -5.39
N ILE A 73 -11.92 25.11 -6.23
CA ILE A 73 -13.01 24.93 -7.20
C ILE A 73 -14.34 24.75 -6.48
N PHE A 74 -14.40 23.93 -5.42
CA PHE A 74 -15.61 23.70 -4.65
C PHE A 74 -16.18 25.01 -4.07
N ILE A 75 -15.34 25.81 -3.42
CA ILE A 75 -15.73 27.13 -2.92
C ILE A 75 -16.14 28.04 -4.07
N GLY A 76 -15.39 28.05 -5.17
CA GLY A 76 -15.76 28.78 -6.37
C GLY A 76 -17.18 28.45 -6.83
N ILE A 77 -17.54 27.17 -6.94
CA ILE A 77 -18.87 26.73 -7.36
C ILE A 77 -19.94 27.17 -6.35
N VAL A 78 -19.74 26.91 -5.05
CA VAL A 78 -20.74 27.19 -4.02
C VAL A 78 -21.09 28.68 -3.95
N PHE A 79 -20.11 29.56 -4.10
CA PHE A 79 -20.31 31.00 -3.95
C PHE A 79 -20.59 31.74 -5.26
N TYR A 80 -20.13 31.21 -6.40
CA TYR A 80 -20.29 31.87 -7.70
C TYR A 80 -21.51 31.41 -8.49
N VAL A 81 -21.95 30.16 -8.32
CA VAL A 81 -23.13 29.65 -9.04
C VAL A 81 -24.41 30.15 -8.34
N PRO A 82 -25.26 30.91 -9.05
CA PRO A 82 -26.50 31.42 -8.47
C PRO A 82 -27.43 30.26 -8.06
N GLY A 83 -28.10 30.40 -6.91
CA GLY A 83 -29.08 29.44 -6.41
C GLY A 83 -28.53 28.27 -5.60
N ILE A 84 -27.22 27.99 -5.62
CA ILE A 84 -26.64 26.88 -4.83
C ILE A 84 -26.79 27.11 -3.33
N ILE A 85 -26.52 28.33 -2.87
CA ILE A 85 -26.64 28.70 -1.45
C ILE A 85 -28.12 28.61 -1.00
N GLU A 86 -29.05 29.03 -1.85
CA GLU A 86 -30.48 29.01 -1.55
C GLU A 86 -31.01 27.58 -1.41
N VAL A 87 -30.73 26.72 -2.39
CA VAL A 87 -31.16 25.31 -2.34
C VAL A 87 -30.54 24.58 -1.16
N THR A 88 -29.27 24.85 -0.85
CA THR A 88 -28.58 24.24 0.30
C THR A 88 -29.19 24.72 1.62
N ALA A 89 -29.46 26.02 1.77
CA ALA A 89 -30.08 26.58 2.95
C ALA A 89 -31.50 26.05 3.18
N VAL A 90 -32.31 25.99 2.11
CA VAL A 90 -33.66 25.43 2.14
C VAL A 90 -33.64 23.94 2.49
N ALA A 91 -32.71 23.17 1.92
CA ALA A 91 -32.56 21.75 2.23
C ALA A 91 -32.20 21.51 3.69
N ILE A 92 -31.26 22.29 4.24
CA ILE A 92 -30.88 22.21 5.66
C ILE A 92 -32.04 22.64 6.56
N ALA A 93 -32.72 23.74 6.24
CA ALA A 93 -33.86 24.24 7.02
C ALA A 93 -35.00 23.21 7.07
N ARG A 94 -35.34 22.59 5.93
CA ARG A 94 -36.34 21.51 5.87
C ARG A 94 -35.90 20.27 6.63
N ALA A 95 -34.62 19.89 6.55
CA ALA A 95 -34.08 18.77 7.31
C ALA A 95 -34.12 19.01 8.83
N MET A 96 -34.02 20.27 9.26
CA MET A 96 -34.20 20.70 10.66
C MET A 96 -35.66 20.92 11.04
N GLY A 97 -36.63 20.64 10.15
CA GLY A 97 -38.06 20.77 10.43
C GLY A 97 -38.60 22.21 10.37
N VAL A 98 -37.84 23.15 9.81
CA VAL A 98 -38.28 24.53 9.58
C VAL A 98 -38.98 24.62 8.22
N SER A 99 -40.21 25.10 8.22
CA SER A 99 -40.96 25.39 7.00
C SER A 99 -40.41 26.66 6.33
N THR A 100 -39.82 26.48 5.15
CA THR A 100 -39.37 27.56 4.26
C THR A 100 -40.43 27.76 3.18
N GLU A 101 -41.27 28.78 3.35
CA GLU A 101 -42.18 29.30 2.30
C GLU A 101 -41.43 30.23 1.34
#